data_AF-A0A7V4T5L7-F1
#
_entry.id   AF-A0A7V4T5L7-F1
#
_cell.length_a   1.000
_cell.length_b   1.000
_cell.length_c   1.000
_cell.angle_alpha   90.00
_cell.angle_beta   90.00
_cell.angle_gamma   90.00
#
_symmetry.space_group_name_H-M   'P 1'
#
loop_
_entity.id
_entity.type
_entity.pdbx_description
1 polymer ?
#
loop_
_entity_poly.entity_id
_entity_poly.type
_entity_poly.pdbx_seq_one_letter_code
_entity_poly.pdbx_strand_id
1 'polypeptide(L)'
;MITLYNIILTIGITVGIPLIIPIILLSEKRRKTFLQRLGIKKVPGNILSKNNKKPIWIHALSVGEVLSSVPFVMKLKKRFKDKKIVFSASTKTGFEIANKLFKKNVDSI
;
A
#
# COMPACT_ATOMS: atom_id res chain seq x y z
N MET A 1 -23.37 9.42 -26.05
CA MET A 1 -23.14 9.61 -24.60
C MET A 1 -21.72 9.23 -24.16
N ILE A 2 -21.16 8.10 -24.61
CA ILE A 2 -19.79 7.69 -24.23
C ILE A 2 -18.69 8.66 -24.73
N THR A 3 -18.85 9.26 -25.92
CA THR A 3 -17.88 10.22 -26.47
C THR A 3 -17.79 11.50 -25.66
N LEU A 4 -18.94 12.04 -25.23
CA LEU A 4 -18.99 13.21 -24.36
C LEU A 4 -18.37 12.92 -22.98
N TYR A 5 -18.67 11.74 -22.41
CA TYR A 5 -18.05 11.28 -21.18
C TYR A 5 -16.52 11.21 -21.30
N ASN A 6 -16.01 10.64 -22.39
CA ASN A 6 -14.57 10.56 -22.64
C ASN A 6 -13.94 11.94 -22.80
N ILE A 7 -14.57 12.86 -23.52
CA ILE A 7 -14.07 14.24 -23.69
C ILE A 7 -13.97 14.95 -22.33
N ILE A 8 -15.02 14.89 -21.51
CA ILE A 8 -15.03 15.49 -20.17
C ILE A 8 -13.96 14.85 -19.28
N LEU A 9 -13.84 13.52 -19.31
CA LEU A 9 -12.84 12.79 -18.54
C LEU A 9 -11.41 13.16 -18.97
N THR A 10 -11.14 13.24 -20.28
CA THR A 10 -9.84 13.64 -20.82
C THR A 10 -9.49 15.05 -20.40
N ILE A 11 -10.40 16.02 -20.56
CA ILE A 11 -10.18 17.40 -20.12
C ILE A 11 -9.92 17.45 -18.61
N GLY A 12 -10.74 16.75 -17.82
CA GLY A 12 -10.60 16.68 -16.37
C GLY A 12 -9.24 16.11 -15.92
N ILE A 13 -8.75 15.06 -16.58
CA ILE A 13 -7.42 14.49 -16.29
C ILE A 13 -6.31 15.44 -16.74
N THR A 14 -6.39 15.96 -17.97
CA THR A 14 -5.36 16.85 -18.54
C THR A 14 -5.20 18.15 -17.74
N VAL A 15 -6.29 18.72 -17.24
CA VAL A 15 -6.26 19.91 -16.38
C VAL A 15 -5.98 19.55 -14.92
N GLY A 16 -6.51 18.42 -14.43
CA GLY A 16 -6.34 17.98 -13.04
C GLY A 16 -4.91 17.60 -12.69
N ILE A 17 -4.19 16.92 -13.59
CA ILE A 17 -2.79 16.52 -13.37
C ILE A 17 -1.87 17.70 -13.01
N PRO A 18 -1.77 18.77 -13.82
CA PRO A 18 -0.89 19.90 -13.52
C PRO A 18 -1.27 20.64 -12.24
N LEU A 19 -2.54 20.63 -11.84
CA LEU A 19 -3.00 21.22 -10.57
C LEU A 19 -2.63 20.37 -9.35
N ILE A 20 -2.61 19.04 -9.48
CA ILE A 20 -2.27 18.12 -8.39
C ILE A 20 -0.76 18.09 -8.11
N ILE A 21 0.09 18.31 -9.13
CA ILE A 21 1.55 18.35 -8.99
C ILE A 21 2.04 19.30 -7.88
N PRO A 22 1.68 20.61 -7.87
CA PRO A 22 2.12 21.51 -6.81
C PRO A 22 1.57 21.12 -5.44
N ILE A 23 0.33 20.60 -5.35
CA ILE A 23 -0.26 20.11 -4.10
C ILE A 23 0.57 18.96 -3.51
N ILE A 24 1.06 18.06 -4.36
CA ILE A 24 1.94 16.97 -3.93
C ILE A 24 3.30 17.54 -3.53
N LEU A 25 3.94 18.37 -4.37
CA LEU A 25 5.29 18.90 -4.12
C LEU A 25 5.40 19.77 -2.87
N LEU A 26 4.38 20.59 -2.57
CA LEU A 26 4.36 21.48 -1.41
C LEU A 26 4.06 20.72 -0.10
N SER A 27 3.38 19.58 -0.16
CA SER A 27 3.04 18.81 1.03
C SER A 27 4.03 17.68 1.28
N GLU A 28 4.90 17.80 2.28
CA GLU A 28 5.81 16.72 2.70
C GLU A 28 5.09 15.38 2.93
N LYS A 29 3.92 15.42 3.58
CA LYS A 29 3.10 14.24 3.85
C LYS A 29 2.68 13.54 2.54
N ARG A 30 2.27 14.32 1.53
CA ARG A 30 1.86 13.78 0.23
C ARG A 30 3.06 13.29 -0.56
N ARG A 31 4.18 14.03 -0.63
CA ARG A 31 5.42 13.57 -1.29
C ARG A 31 5.86 12.18 -0.82
N LYS A 32 5.91 11.98 0.50
CA LYS A 32 6.37 10.73 1.11
C LYS A 32 5.43 9.53 0.87
N THR A 33 4.13 9.78 0.69
CA THR A 33 3.11 8.72 0.55
C THR A 33 2.62 8.51 -0.89
N PHE A 34 2.83 9.48 -1.78
CA PHE A 34 2.32 9.46 -3.15
C PHE A 34 2.89 8.30 -3.97
N LEU A 35 4.21 8.10 -3.95
CA LEU A 35 4.86 6.97 -4.64
C LEU A 35 4.41 5.60 -4.11
N GLN A 36 4.08 5.52 -2.81
CA GLN A 36 3.54 4.31 -2.21
C GLN A 36 2.11 4.04 -2.68
N ARG A 37 1.28 5.08 -2.76
CA ARG A 37 -0.11 4.99 -3.23
C ARG A 37 -0.24 4.65 -4.71
N LEU A 38 0.73 5.09 -5.53
CA LEU A 38 0.79 4.72 -6.94
C LEU A 38 1.35 3.30 -7.18
N GLY A 39 1.74 2.57 -6.12
CA GLY A 39 2.37 1.26 -6.25
C GLY A 39 3.78 1.31 -6.88
N ILE A 40 4.37 2.50 -7.02
CA ILE A 40 5.70 2.69 -7.61
C ILE A 40 6.80 2.26 -6.63
N LYS A 41 6.56 2.40 -5.32
CA LYS A 41 7.49 1.87 -4.33
C LYS A 41 7.53 0.35 -4.46
N LYS A 42 8.65 -0.17 -4.98
CA LYS A 42 8.85 -1.61 -5.19
C LYS A 42 8.63 -2.36 -3.89
N VAL A 43 7.70 -3.31 -3.91
CA VAL A 43 7.70 -4.43 -2.96
C VAL A 43 9.08 -5.10 -3.10
N PRO A 44 9.82 -5.36 -2.01
CA PRO A 44 11.16 -5.93 -2.06
C PRO A 44 11.21 -7.10 -3.06
N GLY A 45 12.10 -7.02 -4.05
CA GLY A 45 12.10 -7.94 -5.21
C GLY A 45 12.25 -9.41 -4.84
N ASN A 46 12.73 -9.70 -3.63
CA ASN A 46 12.76 -11.04 -3.10
C ASN A 46 11.35 -11.63 -2.85
N ILE A 47 10.28 -10.83 -2.70
CA ILE A 47 8.91 -11.30 -2.42
C ILE A 47 8.26 -11.96 -3.63
N LEU A 48 8.56 -11.47 -4.83
CA LEU A 48 7.97 -11.91 -6.09
C LEU A 48 8.88 -12.88 -6.87
N SER A 49 9.96 -13.38 -6.26
CA SER A 49 10.83 -14.37 -6.89
C SER A 49 10.02 -15.59 -7.33
N LYS A 50 10.25 -16.08 -8.57
CA LYS A 50 9.61 -17.27 -9.15
C LYS A 50 9.73 -18.52 -8.26
N ASN A 51 10.75 -18.58 -7.40
CA ASN A 51 10.96 -19.69 -6.45
C ASN A 51 10.23 -19.52 -5.12
N ASN A 52 9.66 -18.35 -4.84
CA ASN A 52 8.89 -18.15 -3.61
C ASN A 52 7.46 -18.63 -3.78
N LYS A 53 7.03 -19.45 -2.82
CA LYS A 53 5.64 -19.87 -2.68
C LYS A 53 4.77 -18.62 -2.53
N LYS A 54 3.75 -18.52 -3.39
CA LYS A 54 2.79 -17.40 -3.52
C LYS A 54 2.63 -16.59 -2.22
N PRO A 55 3.05 -15.31 -2.20
CA PRO A 55 3.02 -14.49 -1.00
C PRO A 55 1.59 -14.25 -0.53
N ILE A 56 1.41 -14.05 0.79
CA ILE A 56 0.13 -13.68 1.38
C ILE A 56 0.12 -12.18 1.62
N TRP A 57 -0.87 -11.49 1.06
CA TRP A 57 -1.04 -10.05 1.24
C TRP A 57 -2.21 -9.79 2.20
N ILE A 58 -1.94 -9.01 3.26
CA ILE A 58 -2.93 -8.52 4.21
C ILE A 58 -3.02 -6.99 4.08
N HIS A 59 -4.24 -6.47 3.93
CA HIS A 59 -4.50 -5.03 3.83
C HIS A 59 -5.47 -4.59 4.92
N ALA A 60 -5.12 -3.51 5.63
CA ALA A 60 -5.95 -2.90 6.67
C ALA A 60 -6.33 -1.46 6.31
N LEU A 61 -7.61 -1.15 6.39
CA LEU A 61 -8.20 0.15 6.05
C LEU A 61 -8.19 1.11 7.24
N SER A 62 -8.09 0.61 8.48
CA SER A 62 -8.11 1.44 9.71
C SER A 62 -7.06 1.04 10.75
N VAL A 63 -6.86 1.89 11.76
CA VAL A 63 -6.00 1.57 12.92
C VAL A 63 -6.54 0.37 13.71
N GLY A 64 -7.86 0.31 13.91
CA GLY A 64 -8.51 -0.81 14.61
C GLY A 64 -8.27 -2.15 13.92
N GLU A 65 -8.32 -2.17 12.58
CA GLU A 65 -8.03 -3.36 11.78
C GLU A 65 -6.55 -3.77 11.84
N VAL A 66 -5.63 -2.80 11.87
CA VAL A 66 -4.20 -3.11 12.09
C VAL A 66 -4.02 -3.81 13.43
N LEU A 67 -4.60 -3.28 14.49
CA LEU A 67 -4.47 -3.84 15.84
C LEU A 67 -5.13 -5.23 15.96
N SER A 68 -6.34 -5.40 15.43
CA SER A 68 -7.05 -6.68 15.47
C SER A 68 -6.38 -7.74 14.61
N SER A 69 -5.64 -7.35 13.57
CA SER A 69 -4.90 -8.28 12.71
C SER A 69 -3.64 -8.87 13.38
N VAL A 70 -3.12 -8.29 14.47
CA VAL A 70 -1.87 -8.73 15.12
C VAL A 70 -1.85 -10.23 15.44
N PRO A 71 -2.80 -10.79 16.21
CA PRO A 71 -2.82 -12.22 16.53
C PRO A 71 -2.97 -13.09 15.27
N PHE A 72 -3.70 -12.61 14.26
CA PHE A 72 -3.87 -13.29 12.99
C PHE A 72 -2.55 -13.38 12.22
N VAL A 73 -1.86 -12.26 12.00
CA VAL A 73 -0.57 -12.20 11.30
C VAL A 73 0.47 -13.09 12.00
N MET A 74 0.53 -13.07 13.33
CA MET A 74 1.45 -13.91 14.10
C MET A 74 1.18 -15.40 13.94
N LYS A 75 -0.09 -15.83 14.04
CA LYS A 75 -0.48 -17.23 13.82
C LYS A 75 -0.23 -17.66 12.38
N LEU A 76 -0.50 -16.78 11.43
CA LEU A 76 -0.30 -17.04 10.01
C LEU A 76 1.19 -17.26 9.68
N LYS A 77 2.09 -16.42 10.21
CA LYS A 77 3.54 -16.59 10.02
C LYS A 77 4.06 -17.89 10.65
N LYS A 78 3.52 -18.29 11.81
CA LYS A 78 3.86 -19.56 12.45
C LYS A 78 3.39 -20.77 11.62
N ARG A 79 2.20 -20.70 11.02
CA ARG A 79 1.61 -21.76 10.20
C ARG A 79 2.29 -21.91 8.84
N PHE A 80 2.65 -20.79 8.21
CA PHE A 80 3.25 -20.75 6.88
C PHE A 80 4.64 -20.11 6.92
N LYS A 81 5.60 -20.83 7.53
CA LYS A 81 6.98 -20.35 7.66
C LYS A 81 7.68 -20.13 6.31
N ASP A 82 7.25 -20.86 5.31
CA ASP A 82 7.77 -20.88 3.94
C ASP A 82 7.11 -19.84 3.02
N LYS A 83 6.04 -19.18 3.47
CA LYS A 83 5.38 -18.11 2.73
C LYS A 83 5.80 -16.74 3.25
N LYS A 84 5.95 -15.83 2.30
CA LYS A 84 6.18 -14.42 2.59
C LYS A 84 4.86 -13.74 2.89
N ILE A 85 4.87 -12.84 3.87
CA ILE A 85 3.71 -12.05 4.25
C ILE A 85 4.00 -10.58 3.93
N VAL A 86 3.13 -9.97 3.15
CA VAL A 86 3.14 -8.53 2.87
C VAL A 86 1.96 -7.90 3.61
N PHE A 87 2.22 -6.87 4.39
CA PHE A 87 1.18 -6.10 5.06
C PHE A 87 1.08 -4.72 4.41
N SER A 88 -0.12 -4.14 4.37
CA SER A 88 -0.30 -2.77 3.89
C SER A 88 -1.43 -2.10 4.64
N ALA A 89 -1.40 -0.78 4.76
CA ALA A 89 -2.46 -0.03 5.42
C ALA A 89 -2.82 1.26 4.67
N SER A 90 -4.11 1.59 4.62
CA SER A 90 -4.63 2.74 3.86
C SER A 90 -4.40 4.08 4.57
N THR A 91 -4.59 4.11 5.89
CA THR A 91 -4.40 5.33 6.68
C THR A 91 -2.93 5.51 7.06
N LYS A 92 -2.47 6.78 7.10
CA LYS A 92 -1.09 7.10 7.53
C LYS A 92 -0.81 6.54 8.92
N THR A 93 -1.72 6.75 9.87
CA THR A 93 -1.60 6.27 11.25
C THR A 93 -1.60 4.74 11.31
N GLY A 94 -2.48 4.08 10.55
CA GLY A 94 -2.49 2.62 10.44
C GLY A 94 -1.18 2.08 9.88
N PHE A 95 -0.62 2.71 8.85
CA PHE A 95 0.66 2.33 8.27
C PHE A 95 1.83 2.49 9.25
N GLU A 96 1.87 3.60 9.99
CA GLU A 96 2.89 3.84 11.02
C GLU A 96 2.82 2.81 12.16
N ILE A 97 1.60 2.49 12.61
CA ILE A 97 1.37 1.47 13.64
C ILE A 97 1.76 0.08 13.11
N ALA A 98 1.33 -0.26 11.89
CA ALA A 98 1.70 -1.52 11.24
C ALA A 98 3.22 -1.66 11.12
N ASN A 99 3.92 -0.59 10.73
CA ASN A 99 5.38 -0.58 10.64
C ASN A 99 6.07 -0.77 12.01
N LYS A 100 5.47 -0.30 13.11
CA LYS A 100 6.00 -0.56 14.45
C LYS A 100 5.75 -2.01 14.90
N LEU A 101 4.56 -2.54 14.64
CA LEU A 101 4.12 -3.85 15.13
C LEU A 101 4.68 -5.02 14.30
N PHE A 102 4.75 -4.87 12.99
CA PHE A 102 4.99 -5.99 12.06
C PHE A 102 6.39 -6.02 11.45
N LYS A 103 7.23 -4.98 11.60
CA LYS A 103 8.55 -4.89 10.96
C LYS A 103 9.47 -6.10 11.20
N LYS A 104 9.28 -6.86 12.29
CA LYS A 104 10.03 -8.09 12.59
C LYS A 104 9.32 -9.38 12.17
N ASN A 105 8.04 -9.32 11.83
CA ASN A 105 7.17 -10.49 11.66
C ASN A 105 6.63 -10.64 10.23
N VAL A 106 6.64 -9.58 9.42
CA VAL A 106 6.26 -9.62 8.00
C VAL A 106 7.47 -9.30 7.13
N ASP A 107 7.42 -9.77 5.89
CA ASP A 107 8.51 -9.66 4.93
C ASP A 107 8.52 -8.29 4.22
N SER A 108 7.38 -7.58 4.19
CA SER A 108 7.28 -6.19 3.73
C SER A 108 6.04 -5.46 4.28
N ILE A 109 6.15 -4.13 4.37
CA ILE A 109 5.11 -3.16 4.74
C ILE A 109 5.03 -2.03 3.71
#